data_AF-A0A6L3T347-F1
#
_entry.id   AF-A0A6L3T347-F1
#
_cell.length_a   1.000
_cell.length_b   1.000
_cell.length_c   1.000
_cell.angle_alpha   90.00
_cell.angle_beta   90.00
_cell.angle_gamma   90.00
#
_symmetry.space_group_name_H-M   'P 1'
#
loop_
_entity.id
_entity.type
_entity.pdbx_description
1 polymer ?
#
loop_
_entity_poly.entity_id
_entity_poly.type
_entity_poly.pdbx_seq_one_letter_code
_entity_poly.pdbx_strand_id
1 'polypeptide(L)' 'MDFSAEQPGCPLMTRLVALLESEQRSRGTKARADLAAALIDLEREAIEAGATERTLTAIRAAHAIVDFSEMPLSPAG' A
#
# COMPACT_ATOMS: atom_id res chain seq x y z
N MET A 1 9.46 10.72 -28.44
CA MET A 1 9.69 10.25 -27.06
C MET A 1 8.39 10.55 -26.38
N ASP A 2 7.46 9.59 -26.37
CA ASP A 2 6.07 9.85 -26.02
C ASP A 2 5.56 8.64 -25.24
N PHE A 3 5.80 8.65 -23.94
CA PHE A 3 5.12 7.76 -23.00
C PHE A 3 3.82 8.43 -22.53
N SER A 4 3.00 8.90 -23.48
CA SER A 4 1.63 9.33 -23.20
C SER A 4 0.70 8.19 -23.58
N ALA A 5 0.72 7.15 -22.75
CA ALA A 5 -0.39 6.21 -22.65
C ALA A 5 -0.99 6.43 -21.26
N GLU A 6 -2.07 7.19 -21.22
CA GLU A 6 -3.10 7.09 -20.18
C GLU A 6 -3.56 5.62 -20.17
N GLN A 7 -2.82 4.77 -19.45
CA GLN A 7 -3.38 3.50 -19.02
C GLN A 7 -4.58 3.89 -18.15
N PRO A 8 -5.78 3.31 -18.33
CA PRO A 8 -6.80 3.38 -17.30
C PRO A 8 -6.27 2.59 -16.10
N GLY A 9 -5.33 3.19 -15.37
CA GLY A 9 -4.66 2.60 -14.24
C GLY A 9 -5.73 2.27 -13.23
N CYS A 10 -5.80 1.00 -12.82
CA CYS A 10 -6.72 0.56 -11.79
C CYS A 10 -6.66 1.57 -10.63
N PRO A 11 -7.72 2.35 -10.36
CA PRO A 11 -7.64 3.50 -9.46
C PRO A 11 -7.23 3.08 -8.04
N LEU A 12 -7.55 1.85 -7.67
CA LEU A 12 -7.10 1.21 -6.43
C LEU A 12 -5.59 0.99 -6.41
N MET A 13 -4.98 0.55 -7.51
CA MET A 13 -3.53 0.38 -7.62
C MET A 13 -2.80 1.73 -7.64
N THR A 14 -3.35 2.75 -8.28
CA THR A 14 -2.79 4.11 -8.24
C THR A 14 -2.78 4.66 -6.81
N ARG A 15 -3.88 4.47 -6.06
CA ARG A 15 -3.97 4.85 -4.65
C ARG A 15 -3.01 4.05 -3.78
N LEU A 16 -2.87 2.74 -4.02
CA LEU A 16 -1.90 1.89 -3.32
C LEU A 16 -0.47 2.42 -3.47
N VAL A 17 -0.06 2.75 -4.69
CA VAL A 17 1.29 3.30 -4.95
C VAL A 17 1.50 4.63 -4.23
N ALA A 18 0.53 5.55 -4.30
CA ALA A 18 0.63 6.85 -3.65
C ALA A 18 0.76 6.73 -2.11
N LEU A 19 0.02 5.79 -1.50
CA LEU A 19 0.12 5.49 -0.07
C LEU A 19 1.53 5.01 0.30
N LEU A 20 2.08 4.06 -0.46
CA LEU A 20 3.43 3.53 -0.23
C LEU A 20 4.54 4.58 -0.42
N GLU A 21 4.44 5.42 -1.46
CA GLU A 21 5.40 6.51 -1.67
C GLU A 21 5.35 7.55 -0.55
N SER A 22 4.16 7.81 0.00
CA SER A 22 3.98 8.76 1.09
C SER A 22 4.66 8.29 2.39
N GLU A 23 4.62 6.99 2.70
CA GLU A 23 5.31 6.43 3.87
C GLU A 23 6.82 6.44 3.68
N GLN A 24 7.30 6.04 2.50
CA GLN A 24 8.73 6.06 2.20
C GLN A 24 9.33 7.46 2.39
N ARG A 25 8.58 8.51 2.06
CA ARG A 25 8.99 9.91 2.25
C ARG A 25 8.91 10.36 3.70
N SER A 26 8.01 9.79 4.49
CA SER A 26 7.67 10.29 5.83
C SER A 26 8.41 9.60 6.97
N ARG A 27 9.04 8.42 6.76
CA ARG A 27 9.94 7.66 7.69
C ARG A 27 9.72 7.90 9.19
N GLY A 28 8.48 7.93 9.64
CA GLY A 28 8.09 8.30 10.99
C GLY A 28 6.99 7.39 11.49
N THR A 29 7.10 6.94 12.74
CA THR A 29 6.18 5.97 13.36
C THR A 29 4.71 6.39 13.30
N LYS A 30 4.41 7.69 13.41
CA LYS A 30 3.03 8.20 13.31
C LYS A 30 2.44 8.06 11.90
N ALA A 31 3.23 8.34 10.86
CA ALA A 31 2.81 8.18 9.47
C ALA A 31 2.60 6.70 9.06
N ARG A 32 3.16 5.76 9.82
CA ARG A 32 3.02 4.32 9.57
C ARG A 32 1.72 3.73 10.10
N ALA A 33 1.29 4.13 11.29
CA ALA A 33 -0.04 3.77 11.78
C ALA A 33 -1.15 4.31 10.87
N ASP A 34 -0.97 5.55 10.38
CA ASP A 34 -1.87 6.17 9.40
C ASP A 34 -1.85 5.41 8.05
N LEU A 35 -0.68 4.90 7.61
CA LEU A 35 -0.57 4.07 6.42
C LEU A 35 -1.32 2.74 6.59
N ALA A 36 -1.13 2.05 7.71
CA ALA A 36 -1.79 0.76 7.96
C ALA A 36 -3.32 0.92 7.89
N ALA A 37 -3.87 1.95 8.56
CA ALA A 37 -5.29 2.26 8.48
C ALA A 37 -5.76 2.55 7.04
N ALA A 38 -4.99 3.36 6.29
CA ALA A 38 -5.31 3.68 4.90
C ALA A 38 -5.29 2.45 3.98
N LEU A 39 -4.39 1.49 4.23
CA LEU A 39 -4.37 0.22 3.50
C LEU A 39 -5.56 -0.68 3.87
N ILE A 40 -6.05 -0.67 5.12
CA ILE A 40 -7.27 -1.42 5.51
C ILE A 40 -8.47 -0.86 4.75
N ASP A 41 -8.61 0.47 4.76
CA ASP A 41 -9.70 1.13 4.04
C ASP A 41 -9.63 0.85 2.53
N LEU A 42 -8.44 0.88 1.94
CA LEU A 42 -8.25 0.55 0.53
C LEU A 42 -8.60 -0.91 0.20
N GLU A 43 -8.29 -1.87 1.10
CA GLU A 43 -8.70 -3.26 0.91
C GLU A 43 -10.23 -3.40 0.98
N ARG A 44 -10.89 -2.75 1.94
CA ARG A 44 -12.35 -2.76 2.04
C ARG A 44 -13.00 -2.21 0.77
N GLU A 45 -12.54 -1.05 0.31
CA GLU A 45 -13.02 -0.43 -0.93
C GLU A 45 -12.80 -1.35 -2.15
N ALA A 46 -11.64 -2.04 -2.21
CA ALA A 46 -11.36 -2.98 -3.28
C ALA A 46 -12.30 -4.19 -3.27
N ILE A 47 -12.64 -4.71 -2.08
CA ILE A 47 -13.60 -5.81 -1.94
C ILE A 47 -15.01 -5.36 -2.37
N GLU A 48 -15.46 -4.21 -1.88
CA GLU A 48 -16.78 -3.65 -2.21
C GLU A 48 -16.92 -3.33 -3.70
N ALA A 49 -15.84 -2.88 -4.34
CA ALA A 49 -15.79 -2.62 -5.78
C ALA A 49 -15.67 -3.89 -6.64
N GLY A 50 -15.56 -5.08 -6.04
CA GLY A 50 -15.36 -6.33 -6.78
C GLY A 50 -14.02 -6.39 -7.51
N ALA A 51 -12.96 -5.82 -6.92
CA ALA A 51 -11.64 -5.78 -7.52
C ALA A 51 -11.08 -7.18 -7.80
N THR A 52 -10.18 -7.24 -8.78
CA THR A 52 -9.54 -8.51 -9.15
C THR A 52 -8.70 -9.07 -8.01
N GLU A 53 -8.56 -10.40 -7.97
CA GLU A 53 -7.68 -11.09 -7.01
C GLU A 53 -6.25 -10.55 -7.03
N ARG A 54 -5.74 -10.16 -8.21
CA ARG A 54 -4.44 -9.51 -8.37
C ARG A 54 -4.35 -8.20 -7.58
N THR A 55 -5.40 -7.39 -7.62
CA THR A 55 -5.47 -6.09 -6.92
C THR A 55 -5.52 -6.32 -5.41
N LEU A 56 -6.37 -7.24 -4.96
CA LEU A 56 -6.47 -7.61 -3.55
C LEU A 56 -5.14 -8.18 -3.01
N THR A 57 -4.48 -9.05 -3.79
CA THR A 57 -3.17 -9.61 -3.45
C THR A 57 -2.11 -8.52 -3.31
N ALA A 58 -2.10 -7.53 -4.20
CA ALA A 58 -1.16 -6.41 -4.11
C ALA A 58 -1.38 -5.57 -2.84
N ILE A 59 -2.64 -5.28 -2.49
CA ILE A 59 -2.98 -4.52 -1.27
C ILE A 59 -2.58 -5.32 -0.01
N ARG A 60 -2.85 -6.62 0.03
CA ARG A 60 -2.45 -7.50 1.15
C ARG A 60 -0.94 -7.64 1.29
N ALA A 61 -0.22 -7.71 0.17
CA ALA A 61 1.24 -7.73 0.19
C ALA A 61 1.80 -6.42 0.77
N ALA A 62 1.20 -5.27 0.43
CA ALA A 62 1.58 -3.99 1.00
C ALA A 62 1.35 -3.94 2.52
N HIS A 63 0.21 -4.44 3.02
CA HIS A 63 -0.04 -4.63 4.45
C HIS A 63 1.06 -5.42 5.14
N ALA A 64 1.37 -6.61 4.62
CA ALA A 64 2.39 -7.47 5.21
C ALA A 64 3.76 -6.78 5.27
N ILE A 65 4.15 -6.03 4.24
CA ILE A 65 5.44 -5.31 4.22
C ILE A 65 5.49 -4.21 5.29
N VAL A 66 4.39 -3.49 5.47
CA VAL A 66 4.29 -2.45 6.51
C VAL A 66 4.40 -3.08 7.90
N ASP A 67 3.65 -4.16 8.16
CA ASP A 67 3.69 -4.90 9.44
C ASP A 67 5.10 -5.47 9.71
N PHE A 68 5.77 -6.06 8.71
CA PHE A 68 7.13 -6.57 8.85
C PHE A 68 8.15 -5.45 9.14
N SER A 69 7.92 -4.24 8.65
CA SER A 69 8.76 -3.08 8.99
C SER A 69 8.55 -2.60 10.43
N GLU A 70 7.50 -3.03 11.12
CA GLU A 70 7.23 -2.70 12.54
C GLU A 70 7.85 -3.71 13.51
N MET A 71 8.29 -4.88 13.03
CA MET A 71 9.01 -5.83 13.86
C MET A 71 10.34 -5.22 14.32
N PRO A 72 10.60 -5.08 15.64
CA PRO A 72 11.91 -4.67 16.10
C PRO A 72 12.92 -5.69 15.57
N LEU A 73 13.95 -5.22 14.87
CA LEU A 73 15.11 -6.05 14.57
C LEU A 73 15.61 -6.56 15.91
N SER A 74 15.38 -7.85 16.18
CA SER A 74 15.88 -8.49 17.39
C SER A 74 17.38 -8.21 17.43
N PRO A 75 17.92 -7.55 18.46
CA PRO A 75 19.36 -7.39 18.56
C PRO A 75 19.90 -8.81 18.70
N ALA A 76 20.58 -9.30 17.66
CA ALA A 76 21.32 -10.53 17.74
C ALA A 76 22.32 -10.37 18.88
N GLY A 77 22.06 -11.05 19.99
CA GLY A 77 22.96 -11.16 21.14
C GLY A 77 24.10 -12.11 20.87
#